data_AF-A0A4Q5RK97-F1
#
_entry.id   AF-A0A4Q5RK97-F1
#
_cell.length_a   1.000
_cell.length_b   1.000
_cell.length_c   1.000
_cell.angle_alpha   90.00
_cell.angle_beta   90.00
_cell.angle_gamma   90.00
#
_symmetry.space_group_name_H-M   'P 1'
#
loop_
_entity.id
_entity.type
_entity.pdbx_description
1 polymer ?
#
loop_
_entity_poly.entity_id
_entity_poly.type
_entity_poly.pdbx_seq_one_letter_code
_entity_poly.pdbx_strand_id
1 'polypeptide(L)'
;FVIGDRITDVQLAKNLGCKAIWLNNDPELGAGEVKDQADELRNVIALETSEWSKIYEFLRLGLRKVVHERNTNETQIKIELNIDGTGKGRIYTGIGFFDHMLEQIARHGKMDLTIRTNGDLEIDEHHTIEDTGIALGEAFAQALADKRGMERYGFALPMDDAEAKVLIDFGGRNWIVWNAEFKREFVGEMPTEMFFHFFKSFSDGAKCNLNIECRGDNEHHKIESIFKAFAKAIRMAVKRDPMSNYLPSTKGVL
;
A
#
# COMPACT_ATOMS: atom_id res chain seq x y z
N PHE A 1 -17.42 13.74 12.79
CA PHE A 1 -16.84 12.83 13.80
C PHE A 1 -17.28 13.31 15.17
N VAL A 2 -17.50 12.41 16.12
CA VAL A 2 -17.46 12.76 17.55
C VAL A 2 -16.02 12.53 18.01
N ILE A 3 -15.44 13.50 18.73
CA ILE A 3 -14.10 13.38 19.32
C ILE A 3 -14.29 13.40 20.83
N GLY A 4 -13.77 12.39 21.52
CA GLY A 4 -13.92 12.28 22.97
C GLY A 4 -12.96 11.27 23.55
N ASP A 5 -12.79 11.30 24.86
CA ASP A 5 -11.87 10.45 25.62
C ASP A 5 -12.57 9.24 26.26
N ARG A 6 -13.90 9.20 26.26
CA ARG A 6 -14.69 8.11 26.84
C ARG A 6 -15.24 7.17 25.78
N ILE A 7 -15.42 5.91 26.15
CA ILE A 7 -16.11 4.95 25.27
C ILE A 7 -17.58 5.35 25.03
N THR A 8 -18.19 6.12 25.93
CA THR A 8 -19.53 6.69 25.73
C THR A 8 -19.59 7.73 24.61
N ASP A 9 -18.49 8.39 24.27
CA ASP A 9 -18.41 9.27 23.09
C ASP A 9 -18.43 8.45 21.79
N VAL A 10 -17.85 7.25 21.80
CA VAL A 10 -17.95 6.29 20.68
C VAL A 10 -19.39 5.80 20.53
N GLN A 11 -20.07 5.52 21.64
CA GLN A 11 -21.50 5.20 21.64
C GLN A 11 -22.34 6.36 21.11
N LEU A 12 -22.04 7.61 21.50
CA LEU A 12 -22.71 8.79 20.97
C LEU A 12 -22.51 8.90 19.46
N ALA A 13 -21.29 8.67 18.96
CA ALA A 13 -21.02 8.66 17.52
C ALA A 13 -21.90 7.63 16.78
N LYS A 14 -21.99 6.41 17.33
CA LYS A 14 -22.86 5.34 16.80
C LYS A 14 -24.32 5.79 16.75
N ASN A 15 -24.83 6.34 17.85
CA ASN A 15 -26.22 6.80 17.96
C ASN A 15 -26.53 7.93 16.97
N LEU A 16 -25.54 8.78 16.67
CA LEU A 16 -25.65 9.84 15.67
C LEU A 16 -25.42 9.36 14.22
N GLY A 17 -25.09 8.07 14.01
CA GLY A 17 -24.79 7.53 12.69
C GLY A 17 -23.47 8.03 12.08
N CYS A 18 -22.53 8.50 12.90
CA CYS A 18 -21.24 9.02 12.46
C CYS A 18 -20.06 8.24 13.06
N LYS A 19 -18.83 8.54 12.62
CA LYS A 19 -17.61 7.88 13.15
C LYS A 19 -17.04 8.61 14.36
N ALA A 20 -16.37 7.87 15.23
CA ALA A 20 -15.68 8.39 16.42
C ALA A 20 -14.17 8.56 16.19
N ILE A 21 -13.59 9.56 16.83
CA ILE A 21 -12.14 9.65 17.09
C ILE A 21 -12.00 9.52 18.61
N TRP A 22 -11.43 8.40 19.06
CA TRP A 22 -11.32 8.09 20.48
C TRP A 22 -9.93 8.46 20.99
N LEU A 23 -9.88 9.47 21.87
CA LEU A 23 -8.68 9.86 22.62
C LEU A 23 -8.52 8.94 23.84
N ASN A 24 -8.13 7.70 23.58
CA ASN A 24 -8.11 6.63 24.57
C ASN A 24 -6.89 6.72 25.50
N ASN A 25 -6.96 7.60 26.50
CA ASN A 25 -5.99 7.69 27.58
C ASN A 25 -6.27 6.69 28.72
N ASP A 26 -7.53 6.28 28.86
CA ASP A 26 -8.01 5.29 29.83
C ASP A 26 -9.16 4.47 29.21
N PRO A 27 -8.91 3.22 28.80
CA PRO A 27 -9.92 2.39 28.12
C PRO A 27 -11.15 2.06 28.97
N GLU A 28 -11.03 2.10 30.29
CA GLU A 28 -12.12 1.76 31.22
C GLU A 28 -13.05 2.95 31.49
N LEU A 29 -12.67 4.14 31.04
CA LEU A 29 -13.40 5.37 31.32
C LEU A 29 -14.78 5.38 30.63
N GLY A 30 -15.82 5.14 31.44
CA GLY A 30 -17.20 5.03 30.98
C GLY A 30 -17.61 3.63 30.52
N ALA A 31 -16.77 2.60 30.69
CA ALA A 31 -17.07 1.23 30.25
C ALA A 31 -18.34 0.66 30.90
N GLY A 32 -18.60 0.98 32.18
CA GLY A 32 -19.81 0.57 32.88
C GLY A 32 -21.11 1.24 32.41
N GLU A 33 -21.02 2.26 31.55
CA GLU A 33 -22.17 3.02 31.06
C GLU A 33 -22.64 2.54 29.66
N VAL A 34 -21.86 1.67 29.02
CA VAL A 34 -22.14 1.20 27.66
C VAL A 34 -22.87 -0.14 27.69
N LYS A 35 -23.96 -0.23 26.91
CA LYS A 35 -24.80 -1.43 26.81
C LYS A 35 -24.53 -2.29 25.57
N ASP A 36 -23.86 -1.70 24.58
CA ASP A 36 -23.54 -2.37 23.31
C ASP A 36 -22.31 -3.27 23.43
N GLN A 37 -22.22 -4.28 22.56
CA GLN A 37 -21.06 -5.15 22.49
C GLN A 37 -19.81 -4.36 22.04
N ALA A 38 -18.66 -4.64 22.66
CA ALA A 38 -17.39 -3.94 22.39
C ALA A 38 -17.00 -3.97 20.89
N ASP A 39 -17.30 -5.06 20.19
CA ASP A 39 -16.98 -5.21 18.77
C ASP A 39 -17.83 -4.31 17.86
N GLU A 40 -19.07 -3.98 18.25
CA GLU A 40 -19.90 -3.04 17.50
C GLU A 40 -19.33 -1.62 17.58
N LEU A 41 -18.84 -1.21 18.75
CA LEU A 41 -18.26 0.12 18.96
C LEU A 41 -16.92 0.27 18.26
N ARG A 42 -16.10 -0.79 18.21
CA ARG A 42 -14.84 -0.81 17.46
C ARG A 42 -15.03 -0.47 15.99
N ASN A 43 -16.12 -0.92 15.38
CA ASN A 43 -16.42 -0.62 13.98
C ASN A 43 -16.79 0.86 13.73
N VAL A 44 -17.13 1.60 14.79
CA VAL A 44 -17.49 3.03 14.75
C VAL A 44 -16.26 3.93 14.87
N ILE A 45 -15.17 3.43 15.46
CA ILE A 45 -13.93 4.17 15.66
C ILE A 45 -13.19 4.31 14.32
N ALA A 46 -12.96 5.55 13.90
CA ALA A 46 -12.14 5.88 12.73
C ALA A 46 -10.67 6.10 13.09
N LEU A 47 -10.38 6.58 14.31
CA LEU A 47 -9.05 6.73 14.85
C LEU A 47 -9.09 6.51 16.37
N GLU A 48 -8.18 5.70 16.88
CA GLU A 48 -7.92 5.54 18.32
C GLU A 48 -6.48 5.99 18.58
N THR A 49 -6.29 6.89 19.55
CA THR A 49 -4.97 7.43 19.89
C THR A 49 -4.97 8.04 21.30
N SER A 50 -3.81 8.21 21.90
CA SER A 50 -3.61 9.00 23.12
C SER A 50 -3.04 10.39 22.85
N GLU A 51 -2.83 10.76 21.58
CA GLU A 51 -2.12 11.99 21.20
C GLU A 51 -2.98 12.93 20.35
N TRP A 52 -3.08 14.19 20.76
CA TRP A 52 -3.74 15.25 19.98
C TRP A 52 -3.08 15.52 18.62
N SER A 53 -1.76 15.35 18.52
CA SER A 53 -1.01 15.46 17.27
C SER A 53 -1.57 14.51 16.20
N LYS A 54 -1.86 13.25 16.58
CA LYS A 54 -2.42 12.23 15.68
C LYS A 54 -3.84 12.57 15.22
N ILE A 55 -4.65 13.17 16.10
CA ILE A 55 -5.98 13.67 15.74
C ILE A 55 -5.87 14.80 14.71
N TYR A 56 -4.96 15.76 14.95
CA TYR A 56 -4.70 16.84 14.00
C TYR A 56 -4.24 16.31 12.65
N GLU A 57 -3.26 15.41 12.63
CA GLU A 57 -2.76 14.75 11.41
C GLU A 57 -3.89 14.09 10.62
N PHE A 58 -4.71 13.29 11.30
CA PHE A 58 -5.83 12.57 10.70
C PHE A 58 -6.87 13.51 10.06
N LEU A 59 -7.29 14.55 10.78
CA LEU A 59 -8.27 15.51 10.30
C LEU A 59 -7.70 16.40 9.18
N ARG A 60 -6.41 16.76 9.26
CA ARG A 60 -5.74 17.63 8.30
C ARG A 60 -5.46 16.93 6.98
N LEU A 61 -4.98 15.69 7.04
CA LEU A 61 -4.50 14.95 5.88
C LEU A 61 -5.61 14.11 5.23
N GLY A 62 -6.59 13.63 6.00
CA GLY A 62 -7.55 12.64 5.51
C GLY A 62 -6.90 11.30 5.12
N LEU A 63 -7.70 10.28 4.86
CA LEU A 63 -7.20 8.95 4.45
C LEU A 63 -7.11 8.84 2.94
N ARG A 64 -5.98 8.34 2.43
CA ARG A 64 -5.83 7.95 1.01
C ARG A 64 -6.28 6.51 0.80
N LYS A 65 -7.59 6.36 0.63
CA LYS A 65 -8.26 5.08 0.36
C LYS A 65 -8.87 5.07 -1.04
N VAL A 66 -8.63 3.99 -1.78
CA VAL A 66 -9.15 3.78 -3.14
C VAL A 66 -9.65 2.35 -3.29
N VAL A 67 -10.75 2.19 -4.02
CA VAL A 67 -11.19 0.92 -4.60
C VAL A 67 -11.06 1.05 -6.11
N HIS A 68 -10.29 0.18 -6.74
CA HIS A 68 -10.05 0.17 -8.18
C HIS A 68 -10.42 -1.18 -8.77
N GLU A 69 -11.10 -1.18 -9.90
CA GLU A 69 -11.50 -2.39 -10.63
C GLU A 69 -11.03 -2.28 -12.08
N ARG A 70 -10.38 -3.34 -12.58
CA ARG A 70 -9.92 -3.45 -13.97
C ARG A 70 -10.33 -4.83 -14.49
N ASN A 71 -11.14 -4.85 -15.53
CA ASN A 71 -11.67 -6.07 -16.11
C ASN A 71 -11.44 -6.10 -17.62
N THR A 72 -10.89 -7.20 -18.11
CA THR A 72 -10.74 -7.56 -19.52
C THR A 72 -11.45 -8.90 -19.78
N ASN A 73 -11.27 -9.46 -20.97
CA ASN A 73 -11.71 -10.83 -21.25
C ASN A 73 -10.76 -11.90 -20.66
N GLU A 74 -9.54 -11.51 -20.30
CA GLU A 74 -8.49 -12.39 -19.75
C GLU A 74 -8.48 -12.33 -18.22
N THR A 75 -8.69 -11.16 -17.63
CA THR A 75 -8.59 -10.96 -16.18
C THR A 75 -9.72 -10.11 -15.59
N GLN A 76 -10.09 -10.41 -14.34
CA GLN A 76 -10.97 -9.58 -13.51
C GLN A 76 -10.27 -9.25 -12.20
N ILE A 77 -10.04 -7.97 -11.96
CA ILE A 77 -9.18 -7.50 -10.87
C ILE A 77 -9.91 -6.46 -10.04
N LYS A 78 -9.87 -6.65 -8.71
CA LYS A 78 -10.31 -5.68 -7.72
C LYS A 78 -9.23 -5.43 -6.69
N ILE A 79 -8.93 -4.14 -6.48
CA ILE A 79 -7.94 -3.67 -5.52
C ILE A 79 -8.58 -2.69 -4.55
N GLU A 80 -8.39 -2.92 -3.26
CA GLU A 80 -8.72 -1.96 -2.20
C GLU A 80 -7.41 -1.55 -1.52
N LEU A 81 -7.03 -0.28 -1.67
CA LEU A 81 -5.76 0.27 -1.19
C LEU A 81 -6.02 1.37 -0.17
N ASN A 82 -5.39 1.26 1.00
CA ASN A 82 -5.25 2.33 1.98
C ASN A 82 -3.76 2.64 2.17
N ILE A 83 -3.27 3.72 1.56
CA ILE A 83 -1.84 4.11 1.66
C ILE A 83 -1.46 4.48 3.09
N ASP A 84 -2.40 5.07 3.84
CA ASP A 84 -2.23 5.49 5.23
C ASP A 84 -2.66 4.36 6.20
N GLY A 85 -2.32 3.11 5.85
CA GLY A 85 -2.78 1.90 6.55
C GLY A 85 -1.87 1.43 7.69
N THR A 86 -2.08 0.17 8.06
CA THR A 86 -1.37 -0.49 9.19
C THR A 86 -0.45 -1.62 8.72
N GLY A 87 -0.59 -2.04 7.46
CA GLY A 87 0.16 -3.13 6.86
C GLY A 87 -0.61 -4.44 6.75
N LYS A 88 -1.95 -4.39 6.69
CA LYS A 88 -2.81 -5.57 6.53
C LYS A 88 -2.91 -5.95 5.05
N GLY A 89 -2.48 -7.17 4.70
CA GLY A 89 -2.62 -7.75 3.36
C GLY A 89 -3.73 -8.80 3.29
N ARG A 90 -4.49 -8.82 2.21
CA ARG A 90 -5.40 -9.92 1.82
C ARG A 90 -5.30 -10.11 0.32
N ILE A 91 -4.43 -11.01 -0.11
CA ILE A 91 -4.05 -11.15 -1.51
C ILE A 91 -4.51 -12.51 -2.01
N TYR A 92 -5.18 -12.51 -3.17
CA TYR A 92 -5.65 -13.71 -3.85
C TYR A 92 -5.49 -13.49 -5.36
N THR A 93 -4.36 -13.94 -5.92
CA THR A 93 -4.10 -13.87 -7.37
C THR A 93 -4.24 -15.23 -8.06
N GLY A 94 -4.24 -16.31 -7.28
CA GLY A 94 -4.16 -17.67 -7.81
C GLY A 94 -2.72 -18.18 -7.97
N ILE A 95 -1.71 -17.35 -7.71
CA ILE A 95 -0.28 -17.71 -7.79
C ILE A 95 0.35 -17.51 -6.40
N GLY A 96 0.71 -18.60 -5.71
CA GLY A 96 1.05 -18.53 -4.29
C GLY A 96 2.29 -17.69 -3.99
N PHE A 97 3.31 -17.75 -4.85
CA PHE A 97 4.52 -16.96 -4.69
C PHE A 97 4.27 -15.46 -4.94
N PHE A 98 3.40 -15.13 -5.90
CA PHE A 98 3.07 -13.75 -6.20
C PHE A 98 2.23 -13.11 -5.08
N ASP A 99 1.29 -13.87 -4.51
CA ASP A 99 0.52 -13.46 -3.32
C ASP A 99 1.46 -13.08 -2.18
N HIS A 100 2.44 -13.94 -1.89
CA HIS A 100 3.45 -13.71 -0.86
C HIS A 100 4.28 -12.43 -1.10
N MET A 101 4.63 -12.15 -2.37
CA MET A 101 5.37 -10.93 -2.73
C MET A 101 4.53 -9.66 -2.58
N LEU A 102 3.26 -9.68 -2.99
CA LEU A 102 2.34 -8.55 -2.81
C LEU A 102 2.05 -8.27 -1.33
N GLU A 103 2.01 -9.30 -0.48
CA GLU A 103 1.92 -9.12 0.98
C GLU A 103 3.12 -8.35 1.55
N GLN A 104 4.33 -8.50 0.97
CA GLN A 104 5.49 -7.72 1.40
C GLN A 104 5.27 -6.22 1.17
N ILE A 105 4.58 -5.84 0.09
CA ILE A 105 4.22 -4.44 -0.19
C ILE A 105 3.36 -3.87 0.94
N ALA A 106 2.29 -4.57 1.31
CA ALA A 106 1.42 -4.18 2.40
C ALA A 106 2.20 -4.05 3.72
N ARG A 107 2.91 -5.13 4.09
CA ARG A 107 3.57 -5.26 5.39
C ARG A 107 4.68 -4.23 5.60
N HIS A 108 5.59 -4.11 4.63
CA HIS A 108 6.77 -3.26 4.74
C HIS A 108 6.47 -1.81 4.36
N GLY A 109 5.47 -1.60 3.50
CA GLY A 109 4.95 -0.30 3.09
C GLY A 109 4.04 0.37 4.13
N LYS A 110 3.55 -0.39 5.13
CA LYS A 110 2.57 0.09 6.12
C LYS A 110 1.30 0.62 5.47
N MET A 111 0.81 -0.12 4.48
CA MET A 111 -0.45 0.15 3.78
C MET A 111 -1.37 -1.05 3.94
N ASP A 112 -2.68 -0.81 3.97
CA ASP A 112 -3.63 -1.92 3.92
C ASP A 112 -3.98 -2.19 2.46
N LEU A 113 -3.88 -3.44 2.03
CA LEU A 113 -3.99 -3.83 0.63
C LEU A 113 -4.82 -5.12 0.52
N THR A 114 -5.93 -5.04 -0.21
CA THR A 114 -6.68 -6.21 -0.65
C THR A 114 -6.58 -6.30 -2.17
N ILE A 115 -6.18 -7.45 -2.69
CA ILE A 115 -6.14 -7.73 -4.12
C ILE A 115 -6.90 -9.03 -4.36
N ARG A 116 -7.80 -9.00 -5.32
CA ARG A 116 -8.46 -10.18 -5.87
C ARG A 116 -8.29 -10.16 -7.37
N THR A 117 -7.62 -11.16 -7.90
CA THR A 117 -7.46 -11.38 -9.32
C THR A 117 -8.06 -12.73 -9.68
N ASN A 118 -8.91 -12.74 -10.70
CA ASN A 118 -9.34 -13.94 -11.39
C ASN A 118 -8.83 -13.84 -12.83
N GLY A 119 -7.84 -14.65 -13.18
CA GLY A 119 -7.22 -14.65 -14.50
C GLY A 119 -7.20 -16.04 -15.15
N ASP A 120 -6.80 -16.06 -16.40
CA ASP A 120 -6.74 -17.20 -17.31
C ASP A 120 -5.49 -18.09 -17.09
N LEU A 121 -5.27 -18.52 -15.84
CA LEU A 121 -4.12 -19.35 -15.44
C LEU A 121 -4.03 -20.70 -16.16
N GLU A 122 -5.09 -21.13 -16.86
CA GLU A 122 -5.05 -22.29 -17.75
C GLU A 122 -4.26 -22.06 -19.05
N ILE A 123 -4.03 -20.80 -19.44
CA ILE A 123 -3.17 -20.41 -20.56
C ILE A 123 -1.73 -20.30 -20.05
N ASP A 124 -1.47 -19.30 -19.21
CA ASP A 124 -0.25 -19.08 -18.44
C ASP A 124 -0.50 -18.01 -17.34
N GLU A 125 0.53 -17.69 -16.56
CA GLU A 125 0.47 -16.66 -15.53
C GLU A 125 0.64 -15.21 -16.03
N HIS A 126 0.93 -15.01 -17.32
CA HIS A 126 1.39 -13.73 -17.85
C HIS A 126 0.36 -12.61 -17.64
N HIS A 127 -0.85 -12.80 -18.18
CA HIS A 127 -1.91 -11.80 -18.09
C HIS A 127 -2.29 -11.53 -16.63
N THR A 128 -2.35 -12.57 -15.80
CA THR A 128 -2.64 -12.46 -14.37
C THR A 128 -1.64 -11.56 -13.65
N ILE A 129 -0.34 -11.74 -13.87
CA ILE A 129 0.71 -10.95 -13.22
C ILE A 129 0.77 -9.53 -13.81
N GLU A 130 0.74 -9.41 -15.14
CA GLU A 130 0.83 -8.13 -15.84
C GLU A 130 -0.32 -7.21 -15.43
N ASP A 131 -1.56 -7.68 -15.60
CA ASP A 131 -2.75 -6.87 -15.36
C ASP A 131 -2.91 -6.53 -13.88
N THR A 132 -2.49 -7.42 -12.97
CA THR A 132 -2.42 -7.12 -11.53
C THR A 132 -1.42 -5.99 -11.26
N GLY A 133 -0.27 -5.98 -11.94
CA GLY A 133 0.71 -4.89 -11.89
C GLY A 133 0.13 -3.56 -12.38
N ILE A 134 -0.59 -3.57 -13.51
CA ILE A 134 -1.25 -2.37 -14.06
C ILE A 134 -2.30 -1.85 -13.09
N ALA A 135 -3.24 -2.70 -12.67
CA ALA A 135 -4.32 -2.31 -11.78
C ALA A 135 -3.79 -1.77 -10.44
N LEU A 136 -2.73 -2.39 -9.90
CA LEU A 136 -2.10 -1.91 -8.68
C LEU A 136 -1.48 -0.53 -8.89
N GLY A 137 -0.73 -0.35 -9.98
CA GLY A 137 -0.17 0.95 -10.36
C GLY A 137 -1.25 2.04 -10.47
N GLU A 138 -2.36 1.74 -11.15
CA GLU A 138 -3.49 2.65 -11.31
C GLU A 138 -4.14 3.02 -9.96
N ALA A 139 -4.31 2.04 -9.06
CA ALA A 139 -4.82 2.29 -7.71
C ALA A 139 -3.90 3.23 -6.91
N PHE A 140 -2.59 3.08 -7.06
CA PHE A 140 -1.61 4.02 -6.48
C PHE A 140 -1.71 5.41 -7.10
N ALA A 141 -1.81 5.52 -8.43
CA ALA A 141 -1.98 6.81 -9.10
C ALA A 141 -3.24 7.55 -8.63
N GLN A 142 -4.35 6.83 -8.46
CA GLN A 142 -5.59 7.39 -7.92
C GLN A 142 -5.44 7.84 -6.47
N ALA A 143 -4.82 7.00 -5.63
CA ALA A 143 -4.64 7.29 -4.21
C ALA A 143 -3.63 8.43 -3.96
N LEU A 144 -2.76 8.70 -4.94
CA LEU A 144 -1.73 9.76 -4.93
C LEU A 144 -2.07 10.93 -5.86
N ALA A 145 -3.36 11.17 -6.16
CA ALA A 145 -3.77 12.27 -7.02
C ALA A 145 -3.32 13.65 -6.49
N ASP A 146 -3.38 13.88 -5.17
CA ASP A 146 -2.78 15.05 -4.52
C ASP A 146 -1.41 14.67 -3.94
N LYS A 147 -0.36 15.21 -4.56
CA LYS A 147 1.05 14.90 -4.23
C LYS A 147 1.70 15.91 -3.28
N ARG A 148 0.93 16.87 -2.75
CA ARG A 148 1.48 17.89 -1.84
C ARG A 148 1.92 17.28 -0.51
N GLY A 149 3.06 17.75 -0.01
CA GLY A 149 3.65 17.33 1.26
C GLY A 149 4.39 15.99 1.23
N MET A 150 4.50 15.31 0.09
CA MET A 150 5.16 13.99 -0.05
C MET A 150 6.70 14.05 -0.14
N GLU A 151 7.42 13.07 0.43
CA GLU A 151 8.90 13.00 0.41
C GLU A 151 9.51 12.54 -0.94
N ARG A 152 8.72 11.89 -1.82
CA ARG A 152 9.04 11.54 -3.22
C ARG A 152 10.09 10.44 -3.50
N TYR A 153 11.11 10.21 -2.67
CA TYR A 153 12.29 9.39 -3.03
C TYR A 153 12.43 8.03 -2.31
N GLY A 154 13.32 7.16 -2.83
CA GLY A 154 13.39 5.71 -2.53
C GLY A 154 14.37 5.22 -1.45
N PHE A 155 14.66 3.91 -1.47
CA PHE A 155 15.29 3.14 -0.37
C PHE A 155 16.24 2.01 -0.87
N ALA A 156 17.16 1.57 0.00
CA ALA A 156 18.06 0.42 -0.23
C ALA A 156 18.04 -0.54 0.97
N LEU A 157 18.11 -1.85 0.72
CA LEU A 157 17.94 -2.89 1.74
C LEU A 157 18.85 -4.12 1.48
N PRO A 158 19.62 -4.60 2.48
CA PRO A 158 20.25 -5.92 2.43
C PRO A 158 19.32 -7.01 2.97
N MET A 159 19.44 -8.24 2.45
CA MET A 159 18.76 -9.43 2.93
C MET A 159 19.57 -10.69 2.60
N ASP A 160 20.14 -11.34 3.61
CA ASP A 160 21.04 -12.48 3.48
C ASP A 160 22.16 -12.20 2.45
N ASP A 161 22.29 -13.03 1.41
CA ASP A 161 23.26 -12.84 0.32
C ASP A 161 22.84 -11.74 -0.68
N ALA A 162 21.62 -11.22 -0.57
CA ALA A 162 21.07 -10.26 -1.51
C ALA A 162 21.17 -8.80 -1.02
N GLU A 163 21.39 -7.89 -1.97
CA GLU A 163 21.25 -6.45 -1.79
C GLU A 163 20.30 -5.93 -2.86
N ALA A 164 19.27 -5.18 -2.46
CA ALA A 164 18.33 -4.55 -3.38
C ALA A 164 18.26 -3.03 -3.16
N LYS A 165 18.32 -2.28 -4.25
CA LYS A 165 18.14 -0.83 -4.30
C LYS A 165 16.93 -0.52 -5.17
N VAL A 166 15.96 0.19 -4.61
CA VAL A 166 14.76 0.62 -5.33
C VAL A 166 14.58 2.12 -5.17
N LEU A 167 14.78 2.84 -6.27
CA LEU A 167 14.56 4.28 -6.35
C LEU A 167 13.24 4.53 -7.07
N ILE A 168 12.37 5.33 -6.46
CA ILE A 168 11.06 5.69 -6.99
C ILE A 168 10.93 7.21 -7.12
N ASP A 169 10.23 7.66 -8.15
CA ASP A 169 9.78 9.05 -8.31
C ASP A 169 8.32 9.06 -8.81
N PHE A 170 7.38 9.51 -7.97
CA PHE A 170 5.98 9.74 -8.33
C PHE A 170 5.77 11.04 -9.12
N GLY A 171 6.66 11.29 -10.08
CA GLY A 171 6.71 12.52 -10.88
C GLY A 171 5.70 12.62 -12.00
N GLY A 172 4.80 11.64 -12.17
CA GLY A 172 3.76 11.63 -13.20
C GLY A 172 4.22 11.15 -14.59
N ARG A 173 5.41 10.55 -14.69
CA ARG A 173 5.96 9.96 -15.91
C ARG A 173 6.42 8.54 -15.62
N ASN A 174 6.06 7.61 -16.49
CA ASN A 174 6.49 6.22 -16.40
C ASN A 174 7.87 6.03 -17.02
N TRP A 175 8.73 5.28 -16.32
CA TRP A 175 10.03 4.82 -16.83
C TRP A 175 10.56 3.73 -15.90
N ILE A 176 11.15 2.67 -16.44
CA ILE A 176 11.80 1.65 -15.63
C ILE A 176 13.26 1.47 -16.04
N VAL A 177 14.13 1.30 -15.05
CA VAL A 177 15.48 0.77 -15.20
C VAL A 177 15.56 -0.50 -14.35
N TRP A 178 15.96 -1.60 -14.96
CA TRP A 178 16.02 -2.91 -14.32
C TRP A 178 17.43 -3.51 -14.45
N ASN A 179 18.12 -3.61 -13.32
CA ASN A 179 19.47 -4.15 -13.19
C ASN A 179 19.46 -5.30 -12.17
N ALA A 180 18.69 -6.35 -12.48
CA ALA A 180 18.68 -7.59 -11.71
C ALA A 180 18.62 -8.78 -12.67
N GLU A 181 19.53 -9.72 -12.49
CA GLU A 181 19.60 -10.95 -13.29
C GLU A 181 19.15 -12.15 -12.45
N PHE A 182 18.33 -13.02 -13.01
CA PHE A 182 17.91 -14.27 -12.37
C PHE A 182 18.42 -15.45 -13.18
N LYS A 183 18.91 -16.51 -12.51
CA LYS A 183 19.45 -17.69 -13.20
C LYS A 183 18.44 -18.84 -13.26
N ARG A 184 17.49 -18.87 -12.33
CA ARG A 184 16.37 -19.81 -12.33
C ARG A 184 15.29 -19.35 -13.28
N GLU A 185 14.66 -20.30 -13.97
CA GLU A 185 13.49 -20.06 -14.80
C GLU A 185 12.26 -19.75 -13.94
N PHE A 186 12.08 -20.48 -12.83
CA PHE A 186 10.94 -20.33 -11.91
C PHE A 186 11.37 -20.21 -10.44
N VAL A 187 10.58 -19.42 -9.69
CA VAL A 187 10.56 -19.41 -8.22
C VAL A 187 9.15 -19.71 -7.74
N GLY A 188 8.95 -20.92 -7.21
CA GLY A 188 7.60 -21.45 -7.03
C GLY A 188 6.93 -21.63 -8.38
N GLU A 189 5.73 -21.07 -8.53
CA GLU A 189 4.92 -21.07 -9.76
C GLU A 189 5.20 -19.83 -10.64
N MET A 190 6.05 -18.90 -10.19
CA MET A 190 6.26 -17.62 -10.87
C MET A 190 7.54 -17.67 -11.73
N PRO A 191 7.45 -17.49 -13.06
CA PRO A 191 8.63 -17.35 -13.90
C PRO A 191 9.37 -16.06 -13.59
N THR A 192 10.69 -16.12 -13.63
CA THR A 192 11.53 -15.01 -13.18
C THR A 192 11.52 -13.81 -14.12
N GLU A 193 11.17 -14.00 -15.39
CA GLU A 193 10.96 -12.89 -16.32
C GLU A 193 9.79 -12.00 -15.90
N MET A 194 8.77 -12.58 -15.27
CA MET A 194 7.55 -11.86 -14.91
C MET A 194 7.76 -10.82 -13.80
N PHE A 195 8.87 -10.88 -13.06
CA PHE A 195 9.21 -9.81 -12.11
C PHE A 195 9.49 -8.49 -12.82
N PHE A 196 10.24 -8.50 -13.93
CA PHE A 196 10.45 -7.30 -14.72
C PHE A 196 9.12 -6.77 -15.26
N HIS A 197 8.30 -7.66 -15.83
CA HIS A 197 6.99 -7.29 -16.38
C HIS A 197 6.08 -6.68 -15.31
N PHE A 198 5.98 -7.28 -14.13
CA PHE A 198 5.21 -6.72 -13.01
C PHE A 198 5.63 -5.27 -12.67
N PHE A 199 6.93 -5.01 -12.49
CA PHE A 199 7.40 -3.67 -12.14
C PHE A 199 7.27 -2.67 -13.29
N LYS A 200 7.43 -3.13 -14.54
CA LYS A 200 7.17 -2.31 -15.73
C LYS A 200 5.71 -1.87 -15.78
N SER A 201 4.79 -2.82 -15.61
CA SER A 201 3.35 -2.58 -15.60
C SER A 201 2.91 -1.68 -14.45
N PHE A 202 3.48 -1.89 -13.25
CA PHE A 202 3.27 -0.99 -12.12
C PHE A 202 3.74 0.44 -12.45
N SER A 203 4.95 0.59 -13.00
CA SER A 203 5.52 1.90 -13.36
C SER A 203 4.62 2.65 -14.35
N ASP A 204 4.06 1.93 -15.32
CA ASP A 204 3.13 2.48 -16.31
C ASP A 204 1.82 2.94 -15.66
N GLY A 205 1.17 2.06 -14.90
CA GLY A 205 -0.10 2.37 -14.23
C GLY A 205 0.03 3.50 -13.20
N ALA A 206 1.11 3.48 -12.41
CA ALA A 206 1.39 4.49 -11.39
C ALA A 206 1.95 5.81 -11.96
N LYS A 207 2.34 5.82 -13.24
CA LYS A 207 3.06 6.93 -13.89
C LYS A 207 4.25 7.40 -13.05
N CYS A 208 5.08 6.45 -12.64
CA CYS A 208 6.26 6.72 -11.81
C CYS A 208 7.54 6.20 -12.46
N ASN A 209 8.66 6.84 -12.15
CA ASN A 209 9.97 6.30 -12.50
C ASN A 209 10.39 5.27 -11.46
N LEU A 210 10.88 4.11 -11.90
CA LEU A 210 11.47 3.07 -11.08
C LEU A 210 12.88 2.75 -11.54
N ASN A 211 13.82 2.66 -10.60
CA ASN A 211 15.15 2.13 -10.83
C ASN A 211 15.42 1.04 -9.80
N ILE A 212 15.54 -0.20 -10.28
CA ILE A 212 15.70 -1.39 -9.46
C ILE A 212 17.04 -2.03 -9.80
N GLU A 213 17.90 -2.18 -8.80
CA GLU A 213 19.15 -2.93 -8.88
C GLU A 213 19.14 -4.01 -7.80
N CYS A 214 19.58 -5.22 -8.14
CA CYS A 214 19.72 -6.28 -7.15
C CYS A 214 20.91 -7.20 -7.43
N ARG A 215 21.70 -7.47 -6.38
CA ARG A 215 22.81 -8.43 -6.36
C ARG A 215 22.50 -9.53 -5.36
N GLY A 216 23.08 -10.70 -5.55
CA GLY A 216 22.86 -11.90 -4.74
C GLY A 216 22.90 -13.17 -5.58
N ASP A 217 22.94 -14.30 -4.91
CA ASP A 217 23.05 -15.64 -5.48
C ASP A 217 21.71 -16.38 -5.45
N ASN A 218 20.92 -16.24 -4.39
CA ASN A 218 19.63 -16.91 -4.25
C ASN A 218 18.49 -16.06 -4.84
N GLU A 219 17.77 -16.57 -5.84
CA GLU A 219 16.71 -15.84 -6.52
C GLU A 219 15.55 -15.44 -5.60
N HIS A 220 15.15 -16.31 -4.67
CA HIS A 220 14.11 -15.98 -3.68
C HIS A 220 14.56 -14.76 -2.87
N HIS A 221 15.78 -14.76 -2.37
CA HIS A 221 16.30 -13.66 -1.56
C HIS A 221 16.39 -12.36 -2.37
N LYS A 222 16.83 -12.43 -3.63
CA LYS A 222 16.85 -11.28 -4.54
C LYS A 222 15.46 -10.71 -4.75
N ILE A 223 14.47 -11.54 -5.08
CA ILE A 223 13.11 -11.09 -5.36
C ILE A 223 12.47 -10.48 -4.11
N GLU A 224 12.51 -11.20 -2.98
CA GLU A 224 11.90 -10.73 -1.75
C GLU A 224 12.58 -9.45 -1.23
N SER A 225 13.89 -9.30 -1.42
CA SER A 225 14.60 -8.05 -1.08
C SER A 225 14.18 -6.88 -1.98
N ILE A 226 13.97 -7.11 -3.29
CA ILE A 226 13.41 -6.09 -4.20
C ILE A 226 12.02 -5.66 -3.73
N PHE A 227 11.11 -6.58 -3.43
CA PHE A 227 9.76 -6.25 -2.97
C PHE A 227 9.77 -5.49 -1.63
N LYS A 228 10.62 -5.90 -0.68
CA LYS A 228 10.80 -5.17 0.59
C LYS A 228 11.37 -3.77 0.38
N ALA A 229 12.40 -3.63 -0.46
CA ALA A 229 13.00 -2.35 -0.79
C ALA A 229 11.98 -1.43 -1.48
N PHE A 230 11.21 -1.96 -2.42
CA PHE A 230 10.13 -1.26 -3.11
C PHE A 230 9.04 -0.79 -2.14
N ALA A 231 8.59 -1.66 -1.25
CA ALA A 231 7.60 -1.31 -0.23
C ALA A 231 8.07 -0.16 0.68
N LYS A 232 9.35 -0.21 1.10
CA LYS A 232 9.98 0.85 1.91
C LYS A 232 10.14 2.15 1.12
N ALA A 233 10.57 2.06 -0.13
CA ALA A 233 10.70 3.20 -1.04
C ALA A 233 9.35 3.90 -1.23
N ILE A 234 8.27 3.15 -1.46
CA ILE A 234 6.91 3.70 -1.50
C ILE A 234 6.58 4.39 -0.18
N ARG A 235 6.74 3.71 0.96
CA ARG A 235 6.39 4.27 2.27
C ARG A 235 7.05 5.62 2.53
N MET A 236 8.33 5.73 2.19
CA MET A 236 9.06 7.00 2.28
C MET A 236 8.46 8.01 1.32
N ALA A 237 8.42 7.68 0.02
CA ALA A 237 7.98 8.59 -1.04
C ALA A 237 6.55 9.15 -0.81
N VAL A 238 5.63 8.36 -0.25
CA VAL A 238 4.23 8.75 -0.04
C VAL A 238 3.95 9.40 1.30
N LYS A 239 4.91 9.46 2.22
CA LYS A 239 4.72 10.06 3.53
C LYS A 239 4.45 11.57 3.37
N ARG A 240 3.38 12.05 4.00
CA ARG A 240 3.00 13.46 4.00
C ARG A 240 3.50 14.18 5.25
N ASP A 241 3.95 15.41 5.09
CA ASP A 241 4.20 16.33 6.21
C ASP A 241 2.91 17.11 6.56
N PRO A 242 2.30 16.90 7.74
CA PRO A 242 1.10 17.62 8.18
C PRO A 242 1.28 19.15 8.25
N MET A 243 2.52 19.61 8.42
CA MET A 243 2.86 21.02 8.58
C MET A 243 3.21 21.70 7.24
N SER A 244 3.31 20.93 6.15
CA SER A 244 3.70 21.44 4.84
C SER A 244 2.68 21.05 3.77
N ASN A 245 2.19 22.05 3.04
CA ASN A 245 1.30 21.86 1.90
C ASN A 245 1.99 22.16 0.56
N TYR A 246 3.32 22.10 0.54
CA TYR A 246 4.12 22.39 -0.65
C TYR A 246 4.03 21.26 -1.67
N LEU A 247 3.88 21.61 -2.95
CA LEU A 247 3.99 20.64 -4.06
C LEU A 247 5.47 20.40 -4.35
N PRO A 248 6.00 19.16 -4.29
CA PRO A 248 7.42 18.87 -4.50
C PRO A 248 7.83 18.92 -6.00
N SER A 249 7.52 20.03 -6.67
CA SER A 249 7.79 20.29 -8.09
C SER A 249 8.03 21.77 -8.34
N THR A 250 9.17 22.08 -8.95
CA THR A 250 9.49 23.45 -9.40
C THR A 250 8.62 23.91 -10.58
N LYS A 251 7.98 22.99 -11.30
CA LYS A 251 7.09 23.29 -12.42
C LYS A 251 5.68 23.72 -11.98
N GLY A 252 5.35 23.59 -10.69
CA GLY A 252 4.02 23.91 -10.15
C GLY A 252 2.93 22.88 -10.46
N VAL A 253 3.27 21.77 -11.13
CA VAL A 253 2.37 20.67 -11.51
C VAL A 253 3.13 19.33 -11.53
N LEU A 254 2.43 18.22 -11.29
CA LEU A 254 2.88 16.82 -11.30
C LEU A 254 1.77 15.86 -11.75
#